data_AF-A0AA40V8L0-F1
#
_entry.id   AF-A0AA40V8L0-F1
#
_cell.length_a   1.000
_cell.length_b   1.000
_cell.length_c   1.000
_cell.angle_alpha   90.00
_cell.angle_beta   90.00
_cell.angle_gamma   90.00
#
_symmetry.space_group_name_H-M   'P 1'
#
loop_
_entity.id
_entity.type
_entity.pdbx_description
1 polymer ?
#
loop_
_entity_poly.entity_id
_entity_poly.type
_entity_poly.pdbx_seq_one_letter_code
_entity_poly.pdbx_strand_id
1 'polypeptide(L)'
;MATRSSEGKMICFVTDVNAGEPDILVTIANGPLEICDLRGTRIHAEPAPASGWTHEALLAIAGLLKDRTQDGADAFIAGEWVGSTEV
;
A
#
# COMPACT_ATOMS: atom_id res chain seq x y z
N MET A 1 -17.91 -6.87 27.87
CA MET A 1 -18.08 -5.94 26.73
C MET A 1 -16.75 -5.88 26.01
N ALA A 2 -16.65 -6.50 24.84
CA ALA A 2 -15.43 -6.48 24.05
C ALA A 2 -15.37 -5.15 23.28
N THR A 3 -14.49 -4.25 23.69
CA THR A 3 -14.00 -3.20 22.79
C THR A 3 -13.11 -3.89 21.77
N ARG A 4 -13.71 -4.36 20.68
CA ARG A 4 -12.96 -4.78 19.49
C ARG A 4 -12.42 -3.48 18.91
N SER A 5 -11.13 -3.22 19.09
CA SER A 5 -10.44 -2.09 18.48
C SER A 5 -10.73 -2.13 16.98
N SER A 6 -11.57 -1.21 16.50
CA SER A 6 -11.68 -0.96 15.07
C SER A 6 -10.47 -0.11 14.69
N GLU A 7 -9.29 -0.76 14.68
CA GLU A 7 -8.16 -0.26 13.91
C GLU A 7 -8.63 -0.21 12.47
N GLY A 8 -8.96 0.99 11.98
CA GLY A 8 -9.41 1.17 10.60
C GLY A 8 -8.44 0.47 9.65
N LYS A 9 -8.99 -0.27 8.68
CA LYS A 9 -8.21 -1.11 7.76
C LYS A 9 -7.30 -0.24 6.90
N MET A 10 -6.04 -0.17 7.31
CA MET A 10 -4.97 0.45 6.54
C MET A 10 -4.38 -0.57 5.57
N ILE A 11 -3.77 -0.08 4.50
CA ILE A 11 -3.03 -0.94 3.58
C ILE A 11 -1.77 -1.45 4.29
N CYS A 12 -1.59 -2.76 4.30
CA CYS A 12 -0.34 -3.40 4.70
C CYS A 12 0.54 -3.56 3.45
N PHE A 13 1.58 -2.74 3.35
CA PHE A 13 2.56 -2.85 2.27
C PHE A 13 3.55 -3.98 2.54
N VAL A 14 3.66 -4.91 1.59
CA VAL A 14 4.59 -6.05 1.64
C VAL A 14 5.89 -5.65 0.93
N THR A 15 6.49 -4.56 1.41
CA THR A 15 7.73 -3.98 0.85
C THR A 15 8.86 -3.95 1.87
N ASP A 16 8.63 -4.54 3.05
CA ASP A 16 9.67 -4.75 4.04
C ASP A 16 10.64 -5.84 3.57
N VAL A 17 11.94 -5.61 3.71
CA VAL A 17 12.98 -6.50 3.19
C VAL A 17 13.65 -7.21 4.37
N ASN A 18 13.35 -8.50 4.58
CA ASN A 18 14.12 -9.30 5.53
C ASN A 18 15.40 -9.85 4.88
N ALA A 19 16.37 -10.21 5.72
CA ALA A 19 17.62 -10.80 5.26
C ALA A 19 17.38 -12.08 4.44
N GLY A 20 17.70 -12.04 3.15
CA GLY A 20 17.52 -13.14 2.21
C GLY A 20 16.30 -13.00 1.28
N GLU A 21 15.48 -11.96 1.45
CA GLU A 21 14.37 -11.66 0.55
C GLU A 21 14.78 -10.65 -0.53
N PRO A 22 14.27 -10.78 -1.77
CA PRO A 22 14.48 -9.79 -2.80
C PRO A 22 13.73 -8.50 -2.47
N ASP A 23 14.43 -7.36 -2.54
CA ASP A 23 13.80 -6.05 -2.45
C ASP A 23 12.97 -5.80 -3.72
N ILE A 24 11.65 -5.93 -3.60
CA ILE A 24 10.73 -5.76 -4.72
C ILE A 24 10.65 -4.30 -5.19
N LEU A 25 10.99 -3.32 -4.34
CA LEU A 25 10.95 -1.91 -4.71
C LEU A 25 12.07 -1.53 -5.66
N VAL A 26 13.20 -2.26 -5.68
CA VAL A 26 14.39 -1.89 -6.47
C VAL A 26 14.08 -1.71 -7.97
N THR A 27 13.11 -2.45 -8.51
CA THR A 27 12.73 -2.40 -9.93
C THR A 27 11.51 -1.52 -10.20
N ILE A 28 10.64 -1.31 -9.21
CA ILE A 28 9.33 -0.66 -9.40
C ILE A 28 9.21 0.70 -8.68
N ALA A 29 10.13 1.08 -7.79
CA ALA A 29 10.02 2.27 -6.93
C ALA A 29 9.78 3.60 -7.67
N ASN A 30 10.15 3.69 -8.96
CA ASN A 30 9.95 4.88 -9.78
C ASN A 30 8.61 4.89 -10.54
N GLY A 31 7.80 3.84 -10.36
CA GLY A 31 6.47 3.73 -10.95
C GLY A 31 5.38 4.41 -10.12
N PRO A 32 4.24 4.76 -10.75
CA PRO A 32 3.11 5.32 -10.00
C PRO A 32 2.58 4.30 -9.00
N LEU A 33 2.21 4.78 -7.82
CA LEU A 33 1.43 4.02 -6.84
C LEU A 33 -0.05 4.12 -7.23
N GLU A 34 -0.73 2.99 -7.27
CA GLU A 34 -2.16 2.87 -7.54
C GLU A 34 -2.82 2.08 -6.42
N ILE A 35 -3.89 2.64 -5.86
CA ILE A 35 -4.73 1.97 -4.88
C ILE A 35 -6.07 1.69 -5.52
N CYS A 36 -6.51 0.44 -5.51
CA CYS A 36 -7.76 -0.01 -6.09
C CYS A 36 -8.65 -0.65 -5.01
N ASP A 37 -9.98 -0.54 -5.17
CA ASP A 37 -10.91 -1.33 -4.38
C ASP A 37 -10.81 -2.82 -4.77
N LEU A 38 -11.47 -3.70 -4.00
CA LEU A 38 -11.50 -5.15 -4.26
C LEU A 38 -12.18 -5.54 -5.59
N ARG A 39 -12.76 -4.58 -6.31
CA ARG A 39 -13.37 -4.77 -7.63
C ARG A 39 -12.43 -4.28 -8.76
N GLY A 40 -11.25 -3.78 -8.42
CA GLY A 40 -10.28 -3.21 -9.34
C GLY A 40 -10.54 -1.75 -9.72
N THR A 41 -11.47 -1.06 -9.05
CA THR A 41 -11.74 0.37 -9.28
C THR A 41 -10.67 1.20 -8.59
N ARG A 42 -9.98 2.06 -9.34
CA ARG A 42 -8.96 2.95 -8.76
C ARG A 42 -9.58 3.92 -7.75
N ILE A 43 -9.15 3.81 -6.49
CA ILE A 43 -9.46 4.72 -5.38
C ILE A 43 -8.47 5.89 -5.41
N HIS A 44 -7.18 5.63 -5.56
CA HIS A 44 -6.13 6.65 -5.52
C HIS A 44 -5.00 6.33 -6.48
N ALA A 45 -4.30 7.37 -6.93
CA ALA A 45 -3.04 7.22 -7.64
C ALA A 45 -2.11 8.38 -7.30
N GLU A 46 -0.83 8.08 -7.13
CA GLU A 46 0.21 9.04 -6.79
C GLU A 46 1.46 8.79 -7.62
N PRO A 47 2.06 9.82 -8.25
CA PRO A 47 3.32 9.66 -8.96
C PRO A 47 4.44 9.30 -7.98
N ALA A 48 5.44 8.55 -8.45
CA ALA A 48 6.61 8.26 -7.65
C ALA A 48 7.31 9.57 -7.21
N PRO A 49 7.81 9.63 -5.95
CA PRO A 49 8.75 10.66 -5.53
C PRO A 49 9.99 10.66 -6.43
N ALA A 50 10.70 11.79 -6.51
CA ALA A 50 11.94 11.88 -7.31
C ALA A 50 13.03 10.89 -6.85
N SER A 51 12.99 10.47 -5.59
CA SER A 51 13.87 9.44 -5.01
C SER A 51 13.35 8.01 -5.17
N GLY A 52 12.17 7.82 -5.75
CA GLY A 52 11.42 6.57 -5.72
C GLY A 52 10.70 6.33 -4.39
N TRP A 53 9.81 5.34 -4.39
CA TRP A 53 9.12 4.86 -3.21
C TRP A 53 10.06 4.17 -2.21
N THR A 54 9.86 4.47 -0.94
CA THR A 54 10.45 3.74 0.19
C THR A 54 9.33 3.12 1.02
N HIS A 55 9.65 2.12 1.83
CA HIS A 55 8.69 1.52 2.75
C HIS A 55 8.02 2.58 3.65
N GLU A 56 8.81 3.49 4.23
CA GLU A 56 8.28 4.58 5.07
C GLU A 56 7.33 5.54 4.33
N ALA A 57 7.66 5.89 3.08
CA ALA A 57 6.80 6.74 2.27
C ALA A 57 5.45 6.05 1.98
N LEU A 58 5.47 4.75 1.71
CA LEU A 58 4.26 3.96 1.51
C LEU A 58 3.42 3.88 2.79
N LEU A 59 4.04 3.69 3.96
CA LEU A 59 3.32 3.73 5.24
C LEU A 59 2.63 5.08 5.49
N ALA A 60 3.25 6.20 5.09
CA ALA A 60 2.61 7.50 5.17
C ALA A 60 1.34 7.56 4.27
N ILE A 61 1.40 7.00 3.06
CA ILE A 61 0.23 6.91 2.18
C ILE A 61 -0.86 6.00 2.78
N ALA A 62 -0.51 4.86 3.36
CA ALA A 62 -1.47 3.99 4.05
C ALA A 62 -2.23 4.77 5.16
N GLY A 63 -1.52 5.59 5.92
CA GLY A 63 -2.12 6.45 6.95
C GLY A 63 -3.09 7.48 6.38
N LEU A 64 -2.73 8.13 5.27
CA LEU A 64 -3.57 9.12 4.58
C LEU A 64 -4.84 8.51 3.96
N LEU A 65 -4.76 7.26 3.52
CA LEU A 65 -5.86 6.58 2.81
C LEU A 65 -6.72 5.68 3.70
N LYS A 66 -6.40 5.57 4.99
CA LYS A 66 -7.09 4.68 5.95
C LYS A 66 -8.62 4.76 5.91
N ASP A 67 -9.19 5.97 5.80
CA ASP A 67 -10.65 6.15 5.75
C ASP A 67 -11.26 5.76 4.40
N ARG A 68 -10.45 5.72 3.35
CA ARG A 68 -10.86 5.39 1.97
C ARG A 68 -10.68 3.91 1.66
N THR A 69 -9.96 3.17 2.49
CA THR A 69 -9.63 1.75 2.31
C THR A 69 -10.37 0.85 3.29
N GLN A 70 -11.37 1.38 4.02
CA GLN A 70 -12.11 0.62 5.04
C GLN A 70 -12.86 -0.59 4.48
N ASP A 71 -13.35 -0.49 3.24
CA ASP A 71 -14.06 -1.56 2.52
C ASP A 71 -13.11 -2.58 1.86
N GLY A 72 -11.81 -2.36 2.01
CA GLY A 72 -10.76 -3.17 1.44
C GLY A 72 -10.16 -2.59 0.16
N ALA A 73 -8.85 -2.71 0.02
CA ALA A 73 -8.10 -2.18 -1.11
C ALA A 73 -6.83 -2.98 -1.38
N ASP A 74 -6.43 -3.00 -2.65
CA ASP A 74 -5.14 -3.50 -3.14
C ASP A 74 -4.26 -2.33 -3.59
N ALA A 75 -2.95 -2.46 -3.37
CA ALA A 75 -1.94 -1.47 -3.74
C ALA A 75 -1.00 -2.04 -4.81
N PHE A 76 -0.71 -1.23 -5.82
CA PHE A 76 0.15 -1.58 -6.93
C PHE A 76 1.18 -0.47 -7.19
N ILE A 77 2.40 -0.85 -7.57
CA ILE A 77 3.41 0.10 -8.07
C ILE A 77 3.90 -0.41 -9.42
N ALA A 78 3.86 0.45 -10.45
CA ALA A 78 4.20 0.05 -11.82
C ALA A 78 3.40 -1.15 -12.36
N GLY A 79 2.20 -1.40 -11.81
CA GLY A 79 1.36 -2.56 -12.13
C GLY A 79 1.65 -3.83 -11.32
N GLU A 80 2.73 -3.86 -10.52
CA GLU A 80 3.04 -4.97 -9.62
C GLU A 80 2.32 -4.79 -8.29
N TRP A 81 1.72 -5.85 -7.76
CA TRP A 81 1.06 -5.82 -6.45
C TRP A 81 2.10 -5.67 -5.33
N VAL A 82 1.85 -4.74 -4.40
CA VAL A 82 2.78 -4.40 -3.31
C VAL A 82 2.12 -4.42 -1.93
N GLY A 83 0.83 -4.75 -1.84
CA GLY A 83 0.14 -4.83 -0.56
C GLY A 83 -1.38 -4.77 -0.69
N SER A 84 -2.05 -5.03 0.42
CA SER A 84 -3.50 -4.96 0.50
C SER A 84 -3.95 -4.65 1.92
N THR A 85 -5.22 -4.32 2.10
CA THR A 85 -5.84 -4.27 3.42
C THR A 85 -6.05 -5.69 3.94
N GLU A 86 -5.49 -6.04 5.09
CA GLU A 86 -5.79 -7.32 5.72
C GLU A 86 -7.27 -7.41 6.14
N VAL A 87 -7.89 -8.57 5.90
CA VAL A 87 -9.32 -8.83 6.13
C VAL A 87 -9.67 -9.13 7.57
#